data_AF-A0A496UGL4-F1
#
_entry.id   AF-A0A496UGL4-F1
#
_cell.length_a   1.000
_cell.length_b   1.000
_cell.length_c   1.000
_cell.angle_alpha   90.00
_cell.angle_beta   90.00
_cell.angle_gamma   90.00
#
_symmetry.space_group_name_H-M   'P 1'
#
loop_
_entity.id
_entity.type
_entity.pdbx_description
1 polymer ?
#
loop_
_entity_poly.entity_id
_entity_poly.type
_entity_poly.pdbx_seq_one_letter_code
_entity_poly.pdbx_strand_id
1 'polypeptide(L)'
;MSQDILEEAAEILNGDRREAYGGVKQSFSNLSRMWTLILGHDVTPSQVCLCMIGLKITREINCHKRDNLVDLAGYSKLLSMLEGDEDIPHVGPATTEDRNT
;
A
#
# COMPACT_ATOMS: atom_id res chain seq x y z
N MET A 1 -15.84 -21.11 13.23
CA MET A 1 -14.78 -20.24 13.77
C MET A 1 -14.49 -19.18 12.72
N SER A 2 -14.21 -17.94 13.12
CA SER A 2 -13.71 -16.92 12.20
C SER A 2 -12.29 -17.31 11.79
N GLN A 3 -11.95 -17.23 10.51
CA GLN A 3 -10.59 -17.43 10.01
C GLN A 3 -9.61 -16.45 10.69
N ASP A 4 -8.33 -16.78 10.76
CA ASP A 4 -7.31 -15.82 11.21
C ASP A 4 -7.16 -14.68 10.19
N ILE A 5 -6.91 -13.45 10.65
CA ILE A 5 -6.84 -12.29 9.75
C ILE A 5 -5.60 -12.30 8.85
N LEU A 6 -4.49 -12.90 9.32
CA LEU A 6 -3.25 -12.96 8.56
C LEU A 6 -3.35 -14.04 7.49
N GLU A 7 -3.99 -15.17 7.81
CA GLU A 7 -4.31 -16.22 6.83
C GLU A 7 -5.24 -15.68 5.74
N GLU A 8 -6.33 -15.01 6.11
CA GLU A 8 -7.28 -14.42 5.16
C GLU A 8 -6.59 -13.37 4.27
N ALA A 9 -5.76 -12.49 4.86
CA ALA A 9 -4.98 -11.52 4.09
C ALA A 9 -4.02 -12.21 3.12
N ALA A 10 -3.33 -13.27 3.55
CA ALA A 10 -2.43 -14.03 2.69
C ALA A 10 -3.16 -14.69 1.51
N GLU A 11 -4.35 -15.25 1.74
CA GLU A 11 -5.19 -15.82 0.67
C GLU A 11 -5.62 -14.75 -0.33
N ILE A 12 -6.10 -13.59 0.14
CA ILE A 12 -6.50 -12.48 -0.72
C ILE A 12 -5.34 -11.99 -1.60
N LEU A 13 -4.13 -11.95 -1.05
CA LEU A 13 -2.93 -11.52 -1.77
C LEU A 13 -2.41 -12.56 -2.76
N ASN A 14 -2.60 -13.85 -2.46
CA ASN A 14 -2.10 -14.95 -3.28
C ASN A 14 -3.11 -15.49 -4.30
N GLY A 15 -4.40 -15.12 -4.19
CA GLY A 15 -5.45 -15.53 -5.13
C GLY A 15 -5.38 -14.83 -6.50
N ASP A 16 -6.42 -15.02 -7.31
CA ASP A 16 -6.57 -14.60 -8.73
C ASP A 16 -6.22 -13.12 -9.05
N ARG A 17 -6.07 -12.26 -8.04
CA ARG A 17 -5.67 -10.86 -8.21
C ARG A 17 -4.27 -10.69 -8.79
N ARG A 18 -3.35 -11.64 -8.57
CA ARG A 18 -1.99 -11.58 -9.14
C ARG A 18 -1.98 -11.68 -10.66
N GLU A 19 -2.90 -12.47 -11.24
CA GLU A 19 -3.01 -12.62 -12.69
C GLU A 19 -3.63 -11.38 -13.37
N ALA A 20 -4.55 -10.70 -12.70
CA ALA A 20 -5.32 -9.60 -13.29
C ALA A 20 -4.60 -8.23 -13.27
N TYR A 21 -3.79 -7.93 -12.25
CA TYR A 21 -3.21 -6.58 -12.04
C TYR A 21 -1.68 -6.51 -12.20
N GLY A 22 -1.04 -7.63 -12.55
CA GLY A 22 0.42 -7.76 -12.56
C GLY A 22 1.03 -7.80 -11.15
N GLY A 23 2.36 -7.88 -11.07
CA GLY A 23 3.07 -7.96 -9.79
C GLY A 23 2.88 -6.71 -8.93
N VAL A 24 3.03 -6.86 -7.61
CA VAL A 24 2.89 -5.77 -6.60
C VAL A 24 3.68 -4.53 -7.00
N LYS A 25 4.96 -4.71 -7.37
CA LYS A 25 5.83 -3.64 -7.87
C LYS A 25 5.21 -2.86 -9.03
N GLN A 26 4.71 -3.56 -10.05
CA GLN A 26 4.14 -2.93 -11.23
C GLN A 26 2.85 -2.18 -10.91
N SER A 27 1.97 -2.80 -10.11
CA SER A 27 0.71 -2.19 -9.67
C SER A 27 0.96 -0.88 -8.91
N PHE A 28 1.82 -0.90 -7.89
CA PHE A 28 2.11 0.28 -7.09
C PHE A 28 2.96 1.32 -7.83
N SER A 29 3.84 0.90 -8.76
CA SER A 29 4.56 1.83 -9.64
C SER A 29 3.61 2.58 -10.58
N ASN A 30 2.60 1.90 -11.12
CA ASN A 30 1.60 2.55 -11.97
C ASN A 30 0.75 3.54 -11.16
N LEU A 31 0.34 3.15 -9.95
CA LEU A 31 -0.40 4.03 -9.04
C LEU A 31 0.43 5.26 -8.65
N SER A 32 1.70 5.08 -8.31
CA SER A 32 2.56 6.17 -7.87
C SER A 32 2.80 7.17 -9.01
N ARG A 33 3.04 6.71 -10.25
CA ARG A 33 3.12 7.60 -11.42
C ARG A 33 1.82 8.38 -11.65
N MET A 34 0.67 7.72 -11.52
CA MET A 34 -0.61 8.39 -11.64
C MET A 34 -0.79 9.46 -10.57
N TRP A 35 -0.40 9.17 -9.32
CA TRP A 35 -0.49 10.13 -8.22
C TRP A 35 0.48 11.31 -8.40
N THR A 36 1.70 11.05 -8.88
CA THR A 36 2.64 12.10 -9.25
C THR A 36 2.02 13.08 -10.25
N LEU A 37 1.35 12.57 -11.29
CA LEU A 37 0.69 13.42 -12.29
C LEU A 37 -0.47 14.23 -11.71
N ILE A 38 -1.25 13.65 -10.79
CA ILE A 38 -2.40 14.31 -10.17
C ILE A 38 -1.96 15.38 -9.16
N LEU A 39 -0.93 15.10 -8.36
CA LEU A 39 -0.50 15.93 -7.24
C LEU A 39 0.58 16.94 -7.62
N GLY A 40 1.25 16.76 -8.76
CA GLY A 40 2.29 17.66 -9.24
C GLY A 40 3.63 17.53 -8.51
N HIS A 41 3.84 16.47 -7.73
CA HIS A 41 5.12 16.17 -7.08
C HIS A 41 5.35 14.66 -7.06
N ASP A 42 6.60 14.23 -6.91
CA ASP A 42 6.93 12.81 -6.95
C ASP A 42 6.30 12.05 -5.77
N VAL A 43 5.70 10.90 -6.11
CA VAL A 43 5.12 9.95 -5.17
C VAL A 43 5.74 8.57 -5.42
N THR A 44 6.21 7.93 -4.35
CA THR A 44 6.79 6.59 -4.43
C THR A 44 5.72 5.49 -4.27
N PRO A 45 5.97 4.27 -4.80
CA PRO A 45 5.10 3.11 -4.57
C PRO A 45 4.78 2.86 -3.09
N SER A 46 5.79 2.96 -2.24
CA SER A 46 5.63 2.78 -0.79
C SER A 46 4.82 3.90 -0.14
N GLN A 47 4.94 5.16 -0.59
CA GLN A 47 4.07 6.25 -0.12
C GLN A 47 2.60 5.99 -0.45
N VAL A 48 2.30 5.49 -1.65
CA VAL A 48 0.93 5.07 -2.00
C VAL A 48 0.45 3.98 -1.03
N CYS A 49 1.28 2.97 -0.75
CA CYS A 49 0.94 1.89 0.16
C CYS A 49 0.65 2.39 1.59
N LEU A 50 1.50 3.27 2.12
CA LEU A 50 1.31 3.91 3.42
C LEU A 50 0.02 4.73 3.49
N CYS A 51 -0.31 5.48 2.43
CA CYS A 51 -1.59 6.19 2.34
C CYS A 51 -2.78 5.22 2.38
N MET A 52 -2.70 4.07 1.71
CA MET A 52 -3.74 3.05 1.76
C MET A 52 -3.88 2.43 3.16
N ILE A 53 -2.78 2.22 3.90
CA ILE A 53 -2.83 1.81 5.32
C ILE A 53 -3.56 2.87 6.15
N GLY A 54 -3.19 4.16 5.99
CA GLY A 54 -3.85 5.28 6.68
C GLY A 54 -5.35 5.36 6.41
N LEU A 55 -5.79 5.03 5.19
CA LEU A 55 -7.21 4.93 4.85
C LEU A 55 -7.92 3.83 5.66
N LYS A 56 -7.29 2.67 5.85
CA LYS A 56 -7.88 1.59 6.67
C LYS A 56 -7.97 1.95 8.14
N ILE A 57 -6.96 2.64 8.69
CA ILE A 57 -6.99 3.19 10.04
C ILE A 57 -8.16 4.18 10.19
N THR A 58 -8.33 5.09 9.22
CA THR A 58 -9.44 6.06 9.23
C THR A 58 -10.80 5.36 9.21
N ARG A 59 -10.96 4.32 8.38
CA ARG A 59 -12.21 3.53 8.32
C ARG A 59 -12.49 2.81 9.64
N GLU A 60 -11.45 2.28 10.26
CA GLU A 60 -11.53 1.57 11.53
C GLU A 60 -11.97 2.49 12.68
N ILE A 61 -11.41 3.70 12.75
CA ILE A 61 -11.82 4.73 13.71
C ILE A 61 -13.30 5.09 13.52
N ASN A 62 -13.76 5.21 12.26
CA ASN A 62 -15.13 5.60 11.97
C ASN A 62 -16.14 4.49 12.29
N CYS A 63 -15.85 3.24 11.92
CA CYS A 63 -16.71 2.10 12.20
C CYS A 63 -15.93 0.79 12.06
N HIS A 64 -15.77 0.07 13.17
CA HIS A 64 -15.11 -1.23 13.19
C HIS A 64 -15.75 -2.21 12.22
N LYS A 65 -14.93 -2.79 11.36
CA LYS A 65 -15.27 -3.93 10.52
C LYS A 65 -14.05 -4.83 10.38
N ARG A 66 -14.28 -6.14 10.36
CA ARG A 66 -13.20 -7.13 10.22
C ARG A 66 -12.36 -6.90 8.96
N ASP A 67 -12.97 -6.50 7.85
CA ASP A 67 -12.28 -6.22 6.58
C ASP A 67 -11.22 -5.12 6.73
N ASN A 68 -11.44 -4.12 7.58
CA ASN A 68 -10.44 -3.08 7.84
C ASN A 68 -9.14 -3.68 8.41
N LEU A 69 -9.24 -4.64 9.33
CA LEU A 69 -8.06 -5.28 9.95
C LEU A 69 -7.37 -6.25 8.99
N VAL A 70 -8.15 -7.01 8.20
CA VAL A 70 -7.62 -7.89 7.14
C VAL A 70 -6.89 -7.06 6.08
N ASP A 71 -7.50 -5.96 5.63
CA ASP A 71 -6.89 -5.04 4.67
C ASP A 71 -5.61 -4.41 5.24
N LEU A 72 -5.59 -4.03 6.52
CA LEU A 72 -4.41 -3.45 7.16
C LEU A 72 -3.25 -4.45 7.20
N ALA A 73 -3.52 -5.72 7.53
CA ALA A 73 -2.53 -6.78 7.44
C ALA A 73 -2.04 -6.99 5.99
N GLY A 74 -2.97 -6.99 5.02
CA GLY A 74 -2.67 -7.11 3.60
C GLY A 74 -1.75 -6.00 3.08
N TYR A 75 -2.09 -4.73 3.34
CA TYR A 75 -1.26 -3.60 2.93
C TYR A 75 0.08 -3.56 3.67
N SER A 76 0.14 -3.97 4.94
CA SER A 76 1.41 -4.07 5.67
C SER A 76 2.36 -5.10 5.03
N LYS A 77 1.82 -6.24 4.58
CA LYS A 77 2.59 -7.23 3.83
C LYS A 77 3.07 -6.68 2.49
N LEU A 78 2.21 -5.97 1.75
CA LEU A 78 2.58 -5.34 0.49
C LEU A 78 3.68 -4.30 0.67
N LEU A 79 3.58 -3.45 1.71
CA LEU A 79 4.63 -2.49 2.04
C LEU A 79 5.96 -3.19 2.31
N SER A 80 5.99 -4.24 3.13
CA SER A 80 7.21 -5.02 3.36
C SER A 80 7.82 -5.60 2.08
N MET A 81 6.99 -5.95 1.08
CA MET A 81 7.49 -6.41 -0.22
C MET A 81 8.08 -5.27 -1.05
N LEU A 82 7.47 -4.08 -1.00
CA LEU A 82 7.98 -2.89 -1.70
C LEU A 82 9.30 -2.40 -1.08
N GLU A 83 9.41 -2.40 0.25
CA GLU A 83 10.61 -1.97 0.98
C GLU A 83 11.79 -2.94 0.84
N GLY A 84 11.51 -4.22 0.54
CA GLY A 84 12.53 -5.21 0.24
C GLY A 84 12.97 -5.23 -1.24
N ASP A 85 12.38 -4.38 -2.08
CA ASP A 85 12.70 -4.30 -3.52
C ASP A 85 13.72 -3.18 -3.76
N GLU A 86 14.94 -3.54 -4.16
CA GLU A 86 16.06 -2.60 -4.33
C GLU A 86 15.80 -1.50 -5.37
N ASP A 87 14.88 -1.72 -6.31
CA ASP A 87 14.53 -0.72 -7.33
C ASP A 87 13.49 0.30 -6.83
N ILE A 88 12.92 0.11 -5.64
CA ILE A 88 11.92 1.02 -5.06
C ILE A 88 12.59 1.86 -3.97
N PRO A 89 12.60 3.19 -4.09
CA PRO A 89 13.15 4.04 -3.05
C PRO A 89 12.42 3.83 -1.73
N HIS A 90 13.18 3.52 -0.67
CA HIS A 90 12.68 3.48 0.70
C HIS A 90 11.98 4.80 1.03
N VAL A 91 10.88 4.73 1.77
CA VAL A 91 10.23 5.95 2.29
C VAL A 91 11.09 6.53 3.41
N GLY A 92 12.06 7.36 3.04
CA GLY A 92 12.64 8.34 3.95
C GLY A 92 11.62 9.45 4.25
N PRO A 93 11.75 10.15 5.39
CA PRO A 93 10.97 11.37 5.60
C PRO A 93 11.23 12.31 4.41
N ALA A 94 10.17 12.79 3.76
CA ALA A 94 10.29 13.79 2.70
C ALA A 94 11.18 14.92 3.22
N THR A 95 12.35 15.09 2.59
CA THR A 95 13.29 16.13 2.99
C THR A 95 12.57 17.46 2.79
N THR A 96 12.77 18.37 3.75
CA THR A 96 12.12 19.68 3.78
C THR A 96 12.39 20.54 2.53
N GLU A 97 13.35 20.14 1.69
CA GLU A 97 13.74 20.80 0.45
C GLU A 97 12.73 20.56 -0.70
N ASP A 98 11.97 19.46 -0.69
CA ASP A 98 11.04 19.11 -1.77
C ASP A 98 9.70 19.88 -1.73
N ARG A 99 9.48 20.72 -0.71
CA ARG A 99 8.20 21.43 -0.49
C ARG A 99 8.21 22.90 -0.89
N ASN A 100 9.34 23.41 -1.40
CA ASN A 100 9.57 24.85 -1.62
C ASN A 100 9.96 25.24 -3.06
N THR A 101 9.73 24.37 -4.05
CA THR A 101 9.81 24.70 -5.49
C THR A 101 8.46 24.52 -6.15
#